data_AF-A0A419EAE5-F1
#
_entry.id   AF-A0A419EAE5-F1
#
_cell.length_a   1.000
_cell.length_b   1.000
_cell.length_c   1.000
_cell.angle_alpha   90.00
_cell.angle_beta   90.00
_cell.angle_gamma   90.00
#
_symmetry.space_group_name_H-M   'P 1'
#
loop_
_entity.id
_entity.type
_entity.pdbx_description
1 polymer ?
#
loop_
_entity_poly.entity_id
_entity_poly.type
_entity_poly.pdbx_seq_one_letter_code
_entity_poly.pdbx_strand_id
1 'polypeptide(L)'
;MTPKILSIISAVLTAVLTVLIGIFLFVMTLVALNGFGDREGTAALAITIVCQGIGVILSAVLAGWLTRRFIEKFNWNKVLAVILSIAAGTTLGTILAFAALALSIFTAGAMWQAR
;
A
#
# COMPACT_ATOMS: atom_id res chain seq x y z
N MET A 1 -9.39 -22.44 15.34
CA MET A 1 -9.41 -21.60 14.11
C MET A 1 -8.85 -22.36 12.93
N THR A 2 -9.59 -22.37 11.81
CA THR A 2 -9.16 -22.93 10.52
C THR A 2 -8.17 -21.99 9.81
N PRO A 3 -7.24 -22.51 9.00
CA PRO A 3 -6.22 -21.70 8.30
C PRO A 3 -6.83 -20.64 7.38
N LYS A 4 -8.03 -20.91 6.84
CA LYS A 4 -8.80 -19.97 6.01
C LYS A 4 -9.20 -18.70 6.77
N ILE A 5 -9.67 -18.84 8.02
CA ILE A 5 -10.07 -17.69 8.85
C ILE A 5 -8.85 -16.83 9.20
N LEU A 6 -7.72 -17.46 9.55
CA LEU A 6 -6.46 -16.77 9.87
C LEU A 6 -5.92 -15.97 8.68
N SER A 7 -6.02 -16.51 7.46
CA SER A 7 -5.61 -15.83 6.22
C SER A 7 -6.49 -14.61 5.91
N ILE A 8 -7.80 -14.69 6.16
CA ILE A 8 -8.71 -13.55 5.99
C ILE A 8 -8.37 -12.44 7.00
N ILE A 9 -8.16 -12.81 8.26
CA ILE A 9 -7.81 -11.84 9.31
C ILE A 9 -6.50 -11.11 8.97
N SER A 10 -5.46 -11.83 8.54
CA SER A 10 -4.19 -11.21 8.17
C SER A 10 -4.32 -10.30 6.96
N ALA A 11 -5.07 -10.72 5.92
CA ALA A 11 -5.32 -9.91 4.74
C ALA A 11 -6.07 -8.61 5.07
N VAL A 12 -7.15 -8.70 5.86
CA VAL A 12 -7.95 -7.55 6.28
C VAL A 12 -7.12 -6.61 7.15
N LEU A 13 -6.39 -7.13 8.14
CA LEU A 13 -5.58 -6.30 9.02
C LEU A 13 -4.47 -5.59 8.24
N THR A 14 -3.83 -6.29 7.29
CA THR A 14 -2.85 -5.70 6.38
C THR A 14 -3.48 -4.60 5.54
N ALA A 15 -4.65 -4.83 4.94
CA ALA A 15 -5.34 -3.83 4.15
C ALA A 15 -5.63 -2.56 4.96
N VAL A 16 -6.13 -2.71 6.19
CA VAL A 16 -6.40 -1.57 7.09
C VAL A 16 -5.12 -0.80 7.41
N LEU A 17 -4.03 -1.49 7.77
CA LEU A 17 -2.73 -0.86 8.02
C LEU A 17 -2.21 -0.09 6.81
N THR A 18 -2.25 -0.71 5.62
CA THR A 18 -1.77 -0.07 4.39
C THR A 18 -2.64 1.13 3.99
N VAL A 19 -3.95 1.06 4.22
CA VAL A 19 -4.86 2.20 3.99
C VAL A 19 -4.53 3.37 4.92
N LEU A 20 -4.27 3.13 6.20
CA LEU A 20 -3.88 4.19 7.14
C LEU A 20 -2.57 4.87 6.72
N ILE A 21 -1.57 4.08 6.32
CA ILE A 21 -0.31 4.60 5.76
C ILE A 21 -0.58 5.39 4.47
N GLY A 22 -1.49 4.89 3.63
CA GLY A 22 -1.87 5.53 2.39
C GLY A 22 -2.53 6.89 2.59
N ILE A 23 -3.44 7.01 3.55
CA ILE A 23 -4.06 8.28 3.96
C ILE A 23 -3.01 9.27 4.45
N PHE A 24 -2.09 8.82 5.30
CA PHE A 24 -1.00 9.67 5.79
C PHE A 24 -0.14 10.20 4.63
N LEU A 25 0.29 9.33 3.72
CA LEU A 25 1.10 9.72 2.57
C LEU A 25 0.31 10.59 1.58
N PHE A 26 -0.99 10.39 1.43
CA PHE A 26 -1.85 11.25 0.62
C PHE A 26 -1.87 12.69 1.15
N VAL A 27 -1.95 12.87 2.47
CA VAL A 27 -1.83 14.20 3.09
C VAL A 27 -0.46 14.81 2.84
N MET A 28 0.62 14.01 2.93
CA MET A 28 1.97 14.49 2.62
C MET A 28 2.11 14.89 1.14
N THR A 29 1.47 14.18 0.22
CA THR A 29 1.39 14.55 -1.19
C THR A 29 0.69 15.90 -1.36
N LEU A 30 -0.45 16.14 -0.69
CA LEU A 30 -1.13 17.45 -0.73
C LEU A 30 -0.23 18.59 -0.25
N VAL A 31 0.52 18.38 0.83
CA VAL A 31 1.49 19.37 1.34
C VAL A 31 2.62 19.59 0.35
N ALA A 32 3.14 18.54 -0.27
CA ALA A 32 4.22 18.62 -1.26
C ALA A 32 3.80 19.31 -2.56
N LEU A 33 2.54 19.16 -2.96
CA LEU A 33 1.95 19.80 -4.13
C LEU A 33 1.44 21.23 -3.86
N ASN A 34 1.57 21.73 -2.63
CA ASN A 34 1.20 23.10 -2.30
C ASN A 34 2.09 24.09 -3.07
N GLY A 35 1.52 24.78 -4.05
CA GLY A 35 2.23 25.68 -4.96
C GLY A 35 2.22 25.27 -6.43
N PHE A 36 1.79 24.04 -6.75
CA PHE A 36 1.53 23.60 -8.13
C PHE A 36 0.16 24.10 -8.64
N GLY A 37 -0.01 24.19 -9.96
CA GLY A 37 -1.26 24.65 -10.57
C GLY A 37 -2.33 23.57 -10.48
N ASP A 38 -3.61 23.97 -10.53
CA ASP A 38 -4.75 23.04 -10.37
C ASP A 38 -4.67 21.82 -11.29
N ARG A 39 -4.15 22.00 -12.51
CA ARG A 39 -4.04 20.96 -13.53
C ARG A 39 -2.94 19.94 -13.23
N GLU A 40 -1.80 20.38 -12.70
CA GLU A 40 -0.69 19.49 -12.30
C GLU A 40 -1.00 18.80 -10.97
N GLY A 41 -1.61 19.57 -10.05
CA GLY A 41 -2.08 19.11 -8.75
C GLY A 41 -3.05 17.93 -8.85
N THR A 42 -4.10 18.10 -9.65
CA THR A 42 -5.14 17.08 -9.85
C THR A 42 -4.60 15.81 -10.52
N ALA A 43 -3.72 15.93 -11.52
CA ALA A 43 -3.12 14.79 -12.19
C ALA A 43 -2.22 13.97 -11.24
N ALA A 44 -1.39 14.63 -10.42
CA ALA A 44 -0.54 13.96 -9.44
C ALA A 44 -1.35 13.24 -8.34
N LEU A 45 -2.45 13.85 -7.88
CA LEU A 45 -3.35 13.24 -6.90
C LEU A 45 -4.07 12.02 -7.48
N ALA A 46 -4.52 12.07 -8.74
CA ALA A 46 -5.12 10.94 -9.42
C ALA A 46 -4.15 9.74 -9.50
N ILE A 47 -2.88 10.00 -9.84
CA ILE A 47 -1.82 8.98 -9.89
C ILE A 47 -1.60 8.36 -8.50
N THR A 48 -1.53 9.20 -7.46
CA THR A 48 -1.38 8.73 -6.08
C THR A 48 -2.52 7.79 -5.70
N ILE A 49 -3.78 8.17 -5.95
CA ILE A 49 -4.97 7.38 -5.57
C ILE A 49 -4.97 6.02 -6.29
N VAL A 50 -4.71 6.01 -7.59
CA VAL A 50 -4.69 4.76 -8.38
C VAL A 50 -3.59 3.83 -7.88
N CYS A 51 -2.38 4.35 -7.65
CA CYS A 51 -1.25 3.54 -7.21
C CYS A 51 -1.43 3.02 -5.78
N GLN A 52 -1.98 3.84 -4.87
CA GLN A 52 -2.36 3.44 -3.51
C GLN A 52 -3.41 2.31 -3.54
N GLY A 53 -4.47 2.45 -4.35
CA GLY A 53 -5.52 1.44 -4.48
C GLY A 53 -4.97 0.10 -4.95
N ILE A 54 -4.14 0.11 -5.98
CA ILE A 54 -3.44 -1.08 -6.48
C ILE A 54 -2.54 -1.68 -5.39
N GLY A 55 -1.78 -0.84 -4.68
CA GLY A 55 -0.87 -1.25 -3.62
C GLY A 55 -1.57 -1.94 -2.45
N VAL A 56 -2.73 -1.44 -2.03
CA VAL A 56 -3.54 -2.05 -0.97
C VAL A 56 -4.02 -3.44 -1.38
N ILE A 57 -4.54 -3.58 -2.61
CA ILE A 57 -5.03 -4.87 -3.12
C ILE A 57 -3.89 -5.89 -3.19
N LEU A 58 -2.74 -5.53 -3.78
CA LEU A 58 -1.59 -6.43 -3.85
C LEU A 58 -1.10 -6.84 -2.46
N SER A 59 -1.02 -5.89 -1.52
CA SER A 59 -0.55 -6.15 -0.15
C SER A 59 -1.46 -7.11 0.59
N ALA A 60 -2.77 -6.93 0.48
CA ALA A 60 -3.77 -7.78 1.13
C ALA A 60 -3.76 -9.21 0.55
N VAL A 61 -3.70 -9.34 -0.78
CA VAL A 61 -3.60 -10.64 -1.47
C VAL A 61 -2.32 -11.35 -1.06
N LEU A 62 -1.19 -10.64 -1.02
CA LEU A 62 0.09 -11.19 -0.63
C LEU A 62 0.09 -11.67 0.82
N ALA A 63 -0.41 -10.86 1.76
CA ALA A 63 -0.52 -11.25 3.17
C ALA A 63 -1.41 -12.50 3.36
N GLY A 64 -2.56 -12.55 2.68
CA GLY A 64 -3.44 -13.71 2.69
C GLY A 64 -2.76 -14.97 2.14
N TRP A 65 -2.04 -14.84 1.02
CA TRP A 65 -1.31 -15.93 0.37
C TRP A 65 -0.14 -16.44 1.22
N LEU A 66 0.70 -15.55 1.79
CA LEU A 66 1.81 -15.93 2.67
C LEU A 66 1.31 -16.65 3.93
N THR A 67 0.23 -16.15 4.54
CA THR A 67 -0.32 -16.76 5.76
C THR A 67 -0.73 -18.21 5.49
N ARG A 68 -1.38 -18.46 4.35
CA ARG A 68 -1.76 -19.79 3.92
C ARG A 68 -0.54 -20.66 3.60
N ARG A 69 0.45 -20.11 2.89
CA ARG A 69 1.71 -20.80 2.54
C ARG A 69 2.49 -21.24 3.79
N PHE A 70 2.64 -20.36 4.78
CA PHE A 70 3.38 -20.67 6.01
C PHE A 70 2.68 -21.74 6.85
N ILE A 71 1.36 -21.71 6.93
CA ILE A 71 0.59 -22.69 7.70
C ILE A 71 0.49 -24.04 6.96
N GLU A 72 0.11 -24.04 5.68
CA GLU A 72 -0.16 -25.28 4.94
C GLU A 72 1.11 -25.96 4.42
N LYS A 73 2.13 -25.20 4.00
CA LYS A 73 3.35 -25.77 3.39
C LYS A 73 4.50 -25.89 4.37
N PHE A 74 4.71 -24.89 5.22
CA PHE A 74 5.85 -24.86 6.15
C PHE A 74 5.49 -25.33 7.57
N ASN A 75 4.20 -25.61 7.84
CA ASN A 75 3.69 -26.05 9.13
C ASN A 75 4.14 -25.15 10.30
N TRP A 76 4.26 -23.84 10.03
CA TRP A 76 4.64 -22.86 11.04
C TRP A 76 3.55 -22.66 12.08
N ASN A 77 3.95 -22.18 13.26
CA ASN A 77 2.99 -21.77 14.28
C ASN A 77 2.06 -20.68 13.72
N LYS A 78 0.75 -20.84 13.95
CA LYS A 78 -0.32 -20.00 13.38
C LYS A 78 -0.11 -18.51 13.70
N VAL A 79 0.33 -18.21 14.92
CA VAL A 79 0.56 -16.84 15.37
C VAL A 79 1.75 -16.21 14.63
N LEU A 80 2.87 -16.93 14.54
CA LEU A 80 4.08 -16.47 13.85
C LEU A 80 3.80 -16.24 12.36
N ALA A 81 3.07 -17.15 11.72
CA ALA A 81 2.70 -17.06 10.31
C ALA A 81 1.86 -15.80 10.01
N VAL A 82 0.89 -15.48 10.87
CA VAL A 82 0.06 -14.28 10.73
C VAL A 82 0.91 -13.01 10.89
N ILE A 83 1.74 -12.93 11.92
CA ILE A 83 2.58 -11.74 12.19
C ILE A 83 3.53 -11.47 11.03
N LEU A 84 4.25 -12.49 10.55
CA LEU A 84 5.21 -12.33 9.45
C LEU A 84 4.53 -12.00 8.12
N SER A 85 3.32 -12.53 7.88
CA SER A 85 2.56 -12.22 6.68
C SER A 85 2.02 -10.79 6.68
N ILE A 86 1.57 -10.29 7.84
CA ILE A 86 1.19 -8.89 8.02
C ILE A 86 2.42 -8.01 7.79
N ALA A 87 3.55 -8.30 8.45
CA ALA A 87 4.77 -7.52 8.30
C ALA A 87 5.26 -7.46 6.85
N ALA A 88 5.24 -8.58 6.13
CA ALA A 88 5.61 -8.64 4.71
C ALA A 88 4.63 -7.83 3.84
N GLY A 89 3.32 -7.98 4.07
CA GLY A 89 2.28 -7.27 3.33
C GLY A 89 2.32 -5.76 3.58
N THR A 90 2.48 -5.32 4.83
CA THR A 90 2.59 -3.89 5.17
C THR A 90 3.88 -3.28 4.63
N THR A 91 4.99 -4.02 4.65
CA THR A 91 6.26 -3.54 4.08
C THR A 91 6.13 -3.29 2.59
N LEU A 92 5.58 -4.26 1.85
CA LEU A 92 5.35 -4.12 0.42
C LEU A 92 4.38 -2.97 0.11
N GLY A 93 3.27 -2.88 0.84
CA GLY A 93 2.32 -1.78 0.70
C GLY A 93 2.93 -0.41 0.96
N THR A 94 3.79 -0.31 1.96
CA THR A 94 4.53 0.92 2.29
C THR A 94 5.47 1.30 1.15
N ILE A 95 6.26 0.35 0.63
CA ILE A 95 7.17 0.60 -0.50
C ILE A 95 6.39 1.11 -1.72
N LEU A 96 5.26 0.48 -2.05
CA LEU A 96 4.42 0.92 -3.17
C LEU A 96 3.84 2.31 -2.93
N ALA A 97 3.41 2.61 -1.70
CA ALA A 97 2.87 3.92 -1.36
C ALA A 97 3.93 5.03 -1.43
N PHE A 98 5.18 4.75 -1.05
CA PHE A 98 6.31 5.67 -1.25
C PHE A 98 6.64 5.86 -2.74
N ALA A 99 6.62 4.78 -3.53
CA ALA A 99 6.81 4.88 -4.98
C ALA A 99 5.70 5.72 -5.63
N ALA A 100 4.45 5.56 -5.19
CA ALA A 100 3.33 6.38 -5.63
C ALA A 100 3.55 7.87 -5.35
N LEU A 101 4.00 8.21 -4.14
CA LEU A 101 4.30 9.59 -3.76
C LEU A 101 5.44 10.16 -4.62
N ALA A 102 6.53 9.43 -4.81
CA ALA A 102 7.66 9.86 -5.63
C ALA A 102 7.25 10.10 -7.09
N LEU A 103 6.49 9.17 -7.68
CA LEU A 103 5.96 9.30 -9.04
C LEU A 103 5.02 10.51 -9.18
N SER A 104 4.21 10.78 -8.17
CA SER A 104 3.27 11.91 -8.18
C SER A 104 3.99 13.25 -8.13
N ILE A 105 5.04 13.38 -7.31
CA ILE A 105 5.88 14.59 -7.28
C ILE A 105 6.64 14.74 -8.61
N PHE A 106 7.22 13.66 -9.13
CA PHE A 106 7.98 13.70 -10.37
C PHE A 106 7.13 14.09 -11.57
N THR A 107 5.92 13.55 -11.67
CA THR A 107 4.97 13.88 -12.75
C THR A 107 4.50 15.33 -12.66
N ALA A 108 4.19 15.82 -11.46
CA ALA A 108 3.86 17.24 -11.25
C ALA A 108 5.00 18.17 -11.70
N GLY A 109 6.24 17.86 -11.31
CA GLY A 109 7.43 18.61 -11.71
C GLY A 109 7.67 18.58 -13.23
N ALA A 110 7.51 17.41 -13.87
CA ALA A 110 7.68 17.28 -15.31
C ALA A 110 6.63 18.08 -16.10
N MET A 111 5.38 18.13 -15.63
CA MET A 111 4.33 18.94 -16.24
C MET A 111 4.57 20.44 -16.05
N TRP A 112 5.04 20.85 -14.87
CA TRP A 112 5.38 22.26 -14.60
C TRP A 112 6.49 22.78 -15.51
N GLN A 113 7.52 21.97 -15.77
CA GLN A 113 8.63 22.34 -16.66
C GLN A 113 8.27 22.32 -18.16
N ALA A 114 7.19 21.64 -18.54
CA ALA A 114 6.71 21.58 -19.92
C ALA A 114 5.80 22.75 -20.31
N ARG A 115 5.52 23.66 -19.37
CA ARG A 115 4.72 24.88 -19.54
C ARG A 115 5.60 26.07 -19.92
#